data_AF-A0A4Q9KJ99-F1
#
_entry.id   AF-A0A4Q9KJ99-F1
#
_cell.length_a   1.000
_cell.length_b   1.000
_cell.length_c   1.000
_cell.angle_alpha   90.00
_cell.angle_beta   90.00
_cell.angle_gamma   90.00
#
_symmetry.space_group_name_H-M   'P 1'
#
loop_
_entity.id
_entity.type
_entity.pdbx_description
1 polymer ?
#
loop_
_entity_poly.entity_id
_entity_poly.type
_entity_poly.pdbx_seq_one_letter_code
_entity_poly.pdbx_strand_id
1 'polypeptide(L)'
;MLRWSGSRPASLRSTSGCSTAARSPGADVYADKFRWGPFGTVVAHLSFLIILAGFVVSGTSGFKDNQVIAPIGVPVAVGHDTGLTVTAMSFQDSYYDNGSPKDYVSDLVVTKGGVQVARQETRVNTPLIVDGVWFHQAFFGVGADVTATKDGQTIFTDTVPLQWTSDDGQRSIGQFAIQSAGVSVYVIQAASGAKLADLPAGSVALEVHKTGVTDPQVQVVSQGKSATIDGITYTFDRNRQYTGLAITRDPGSWIVWLGSILLILGSYLTFFLPHRRVWVRVRPTAKGSSIQVGSPIKRDPAFEPRFNDIVARIQSTES
;
A
#
# COMPACT_ATOMS: atom_id res chain seq x y z
N MET A 1 8.60 -42.73 -33.83
CA MET A 1 7.24 -42.89 -34.37
C MET A 1 6.27 -43.03 -33.19
N LEU A 2 5.76 -41.91 -32.68
CA LEU A 2 4.90 -41.87 -31.48
C LEU A 2 3.44 -41.92 -31.92
N ARG A 3 2.76 -43.04 -31.67
CA ARG A 3 1.33 -43.22 -31.97
C ARG A 3 0.52 -42.86 -30.74
N TRP A 4 -0.11 -41.69 -30.78
CA TRP A 4 -1.20 -41.29 -29.90
C TRP A 4 -2.48 -41.98 -30.39
N SER A 5 -3.17 -42.69 -29.51
CA SER A 5 -4.49 -43.27 -29.80
C SER A 5 -5.37 -43.06 -28.59
N GLY A 6 -6.18 -42.00 -28.64
CA GLY A 6 -7.26 -41.78 -27.70
C GLY A 6 -8.45 -42.69 -28.00
N SER A 7 -9.00 -43.28 -26.95
CA SER A 7 -10.40 -43.69 -26.89
C SER A 7 -10.78 -43.87 -25.41
N ARG A 8 -11.52 -42.91 -24.85
CA ARG A 8 -12.22 -43.05 -23.56
C ARG A 8 -13.68 -43.43 -23.85
N PRO A 9 -14.28 -44.39 -23.13
CA PRO A 9 -15.68 -44.28 -22.76
C PRO A 9 -15.78 -43.71 -21.34
N ALA A 10 -16.78 -42.86 -21.16
CA ALA A 10 -17.13 -42.25 -19.88
C ALA A 10 -17.64 -43.31 -18.90
N SER A 11 -17.13 -43.31 -17.68
CA SER A 11 -17.80 -43.90 -16.52
C SER A 11 -17.53 -43.03 -15.29
N LEU A 12 -18.56 -42.87 -14.47
CA LEU A 12 -18.59 -42.02 -13.28
C LEU A 12 -17.39 -42.31 -12.36
N ARG A 13 -16.61 -41.26 -12.09
CA ARG A 13 -15.41 -41.34 -11.25
C ARG A 13 -15.80 -41.18 -9.79
N SER A 14 -15.77 -42.29 -9.05
CA SER A 14 -15.36 -42.24 -7.65
C SER A 14 -13.99 -41.57 -7.56
N THR A 15 -13.75 -40.83 -6.49
CA THR A 15 -12.51 -40.06 -6.24
C THR A 15 -11.24 -40.93 -6.17
N SER A 16 -11.39 -42.26 -6.21
CA SER A 16 -10.38 -43.28 -6.45
C SER A 16 -10.54 -43.90 -7.85
N GLY A 17 -9.77 -43.42 -8.84
CA GLY A 17 -9.84 -43.94 -10.21
C GLY A 17 -9.02 -45.23 -10.35
N CYS A 18 -9.69 -46.39 -10.33
CA CYS A 18 -9.12 -47.68 -10.72
C CYS A 18 -9.37 -47.89 -12.23
N SER A 19 -8.32 -48.08 -13.03
CA SER A 19 -8.48 -48.48 -14.44
C SER A 19 -7.67 -49.73 -14.74
N THR A 20 -8.31 -50.71 -15.38
CA THR A 20 -7.70 -51.95 -15.82
C THR A 20 -7.37 -51.87 -17.32
N ALA A 21 -6.13 -52.19 -17.69
CA ALA A 21 -5.76 -52.41 -19.09
C ALA A 21 -5.46 -53.89 -19.29
N ALA A 22 -6.34 -54.61 -19.99
CA ALA A 22 -6.16 -56.04 -20.27
C ALA A 22 -5.28 -56.22 -21.52
N ARG A 23 -4.00 -56.56 -21.32
CA ARG A 23 -3.14 -57.13 -22.37
C ARG A 23 -2.30 -58.26 -21.76
N SER A 24 -2.51 -59.49 -22.25
CA SER A 24 -1.97 -60.78 -21.76
C SER A 24 -2.70 -61.30 -20.51
N PRO A 25 -2.68 -62.62 -20.19
CA PRO A 25 -3.38 -63.12 -19.01
C PRO A 25 -2.74 -62.47 -17.78
N GLY A 26 -3.54 -61.72 -17.02
CA GLY A 26 -3.07 -60.83 -15.96
C GLY A 26 -3.88 -59.54 -15.90
N ALA A 27 -3.68 -58.77 -14.82
CA ALA A 27 -4.33 -57.49 -14.61
C ALA A 27 -3.28 -56.43 -14.26
N ASP A 28 -3.35 -55.27 -14.91
CA ASP A 28 -2.62 -54.07 -14.51
C ASP A 28 -3.63 -53.06 -13.96
N VAL A 29 -3.46 -52.68 -12.70
CA VAL A 29 -4.31 -51.73 -11.98
C VAL A 29 -3.46 -50.58 -11.47
N TYR A 30 -4.02 -49.38 -11.44
CA TYR A 30 -3.42 -48.26 -10.71
C TYR A 30 -4.47 -47.51 -9.89
N ALA A 31 -4.00 -46.84 -8.85
CA ALA A 31 -4.79 -45.89 -8.06
C ALA A 31 -4.02 -44.58 -7.91
N ASP A 32 -4.74 -43.45 -7.98
CA ASP A 32 -4.19 -42.12 -7.76
C ASP A 32 -4.89 -41.40 -6.60
N LYS A 33 -4.11 -40.60 -5.87
CA LYS A 33 -4.60 -39.67 -4.84
C LYS A 33 -3.88 -38.33 -5.01
N PHE A 34 -4.63 -37.23 -4.88
CA PHE A 34 -4.12 -35.87 -5.06
C PHE A 34 -3.46 -35.64 -6.44
N ARG A 35 -4.11 -36.09 -7.52
CA ARG A 35 -3.62 -35.94 -8.90
C ARG A 35 -3.33 -34.47 -9.31
N TRP A 36 -3.84 -33.49 -8.56
CA TRP A 36 -3.68 -32.06 -8.80
C TRP A 36 -2.46 -31.45 -8.09
N GLY A 37 -1.86 -32.15 -7.12
CA GLY A 37 -0.70 -31.66 -6.36
C GLY A 37 0.45 -31.10 -7.21
N PRO A 38 0.84 -31.73 -8.35
CA PRO A 38 1.93 -31.25 -9.19
C PRO A 38 1.64 -29.91 -9.87
N PHE A 39 0.36 -29.56 -10.07
CA PHE A 39 0.00 -28.24 -10.59
C PHE A 39 0.23 -27.13 -9.56
N GLY A 40 0.34 -27.46 -8.26
CA GLY A 40 0.63 -26.50 -7.19
C GLY A 40 1.93 -25.73 -7.44
N THR A 41 2.97 -26.40 -7.95
CA THR A 41 4.25 -25.74 -8.28
C THR A 41 4.08 -24.73 -9.41
N VAL A 42 3.30 -25.06 -10.44
CA VAL A 42 3.02 -24.14 -11.56
C VAL A 42 2.23 -22.93 -11.05
N VAL A 43 1.23 -23.15 -10.20
CA VAL A 43 0.45 -22.07 -9.57
C VAL A 43 1.35 -21.16 -8.73
N ALA A 44 2.25 -21.73 -7.93
CA ALA A 44 3.18 -20.97 -7.09
C ALA A 44 4.17 -20.10 -7.91
N HIS A 45 4.71 -20.62 -9.01
CA HIS A 45 5.59 -19.82 -9.87
C HIS A 45 4.81 -18.73 -10.63
N LEU A 46 3.61 -19.05 -11.11
CA LEU A 46 2.75 -18.06 -11.77
C LEU A 46 2.35 -16.93 -10.81
N SER A 47 2.06 -17.24 -9.53
CA SER A 47 1.78 -16.21 -8.54
C SER A 47 2.92 -15.22 -8.35
N PHE A 48 4.17 -15.67 -8.41
CA PHE A 48 5.32 -14.77 -8.29
C PHE A 48 5.35 -13.75 -9.45
N LEU A 49 5.06 -14.19 -10.68
CA LEU A 49 4.96 -13.30 -11.84
C LEU A 49 3.80 -12.31 -11.70
N ILE A 50 2.65 -12.76 -11.16
CA ILE A 50 1.48 -11.90 -10.91
C ILE A 50 1.82 -10.83 -9.87
N ILE A 51 2.48 -11.20 -8.76
CA ILE A 51 2.91 -10.25 -7.73
C ILE A 51 3.86 -9.20 -8.34
N LEU A 52 4.84 -9.63 -9.12
CA LEU A 52 5.78 -8.73 -9.80
C LEU A 52 5.05 -7.77 -10.75
N ALA A 53 4.10 -8.26 -11.54
CA ALA A 53 3.27 -7.42 -12.40
C ALA A 53 2.45 -6.39 -11.58
N GLY A 54 1.93 -6.80 -10.42
CA GLY A 54 1.25 -5.90 -9.49
C GLY A 54 2.14 -4.73 -9.06
N PHE A 55 3.37 -5.01 -8.63
CA PHE A 55 4.33 -3.95 -8.26
C PHE A 55 4.67 -3.03 -9.44
N VAL A 56 4.82 -3.56 -10.65
CA VAL A 56 5.04 -2.75 -11.86
C VAL A 56 3.87 -1.80 -12.09
N VAL A 57 2.63 -2.28 -11.98
CA VAL A 57 1.42 -1.44 -12.12
C VAL A 57 1.37 -0.37 -11.03
N SER A 58 1.58 -0.73 -9.76
CA SER A 58 1.63 0.21 -8.63
C SER A 58 2.67 1.32 -8.85
N GLY A 59 3.89 0.95 -9.28
CA GLY A 59 4.99 1.90 -9.43
C GLY A 59 4.88 2.79 -10.68
N THR A 60 4.17 2.36 -11.72
CA THR A 60 4.06 3.12 -12.99
C THR A 60 2.78 3.94 -13.10
N SER A 61 1.73 3.57 -12.37
CA SER A 61 0.41 4.22 -12.46
C SER A 61 -0.16 4.69 -11.12
N GLY A 62 0.50 4.36 -10.01
CA GLY A 62 0.20 4.88 -8.69
C GLY A 62 1.03 6.11 -8.32
N PHE A 63 0.66 6.74 -7.20
CA PHE A 63 1.42 7.84 -6.61
C PHE A 63 1.28 7.84 -5.08
N LYS A 64 2.19 8.54 -4.41
CA LYS A 64 2.21 8.65 -2.95
C LYS A 64 2.82 9.98 -2.52
N ASP A 65 1.98 10.87 -2.01
CA ASP A 65 2.38 12.15 -1.43
C ASP A 65 2.13 12.10 0.07
N ASN A 66 3.19 12.12 0.88
CA ASN A 66 3.06 11.90 2.33
C ASN A 66 2.84 13.18 3.14
N GLN A 67 2.94 14.35 2.50
CA GLN A 67 2.98 15.66 3.18
C GLN A 67 2.17 16.70 2.40
N VAL A 68 0.94 16.37 2.03
CA VAL A 68 0.03 17.35 1.45
C VAL A 68 -0.54 18.21 2.56
N ILE A 69 -0.24 19.50 2.54
CA ILE A 69 -0.77 20.49 3.49
C ILE A 69 -2.14 20.94 3.01
N ALA A 70 -3.17 20.74 3.83
CA ALA A 70 -4.53 21.20 3.58
C ALA A 70 -4.94 22.22 4.66
N PRO A 71 -4.76 23.53 4.40
CA PRO A 71 -5.20 24.57 5.33
C PRO A 71 -6.72 24.57 5.49
N ILE A 72 -7.20 24.83 6.70
CA ILE A 72 -8.63 24.80 6.98
C ILE A 72 -9.36 25.83 6.11
N GLY A 73 -10.38 25.37 5.37
CA GLY A 73 -11.22 26.15 4.48
C GLY A 73 -10.58 26.50 3.14
N VAL A 74 -9.37 26.01 2.83
CA VAL A 74 -8.68 26.27 1.56
C VAL A 74 -8.74 25.02 0.68
N PRO A 75 -9.24 25.12 -0.56
CA PRO A 75 -9.22 24.01 -1.51
C PRO A 75 -7.80 23.74 -2.02
N VAL A 76 -7.35 22.49 -1.92
CA VAL A 76 -6.02 22.04 -2.38
C VAL A 76 -6.20 21.00 -3.48
N ALA A 77 -5.59 21.23 -4.64
CA ALA A 77 -5.60 20.27 -5.74
C ALA A 77 -4.77 19.04 -5.38
N VAL A 78 -5.32 17.85 -5.61
CA VAL A 78 -4.62 16.58 -5.36
C VAL A 78 -3.51 16.34 -6.38
N GLY A 79 -3.61 16.93 -7.58
CA GLY A 79 -2.66 16.73 -8.66
C GLY A 79 -2.82 15.37 -9.36
N HIS A 80 -1.74 14.93 -10.03
CA HIS A 80 -1.65 13.62 -10.71
C HIS A 80 -2.81 13.30 -11.66
N ASP A 81 -3.32 14.32 -12.38
CA ASP A 81 -4.46 14.23 -13.31
C ASP A 81 -5.74 13.61 -12.72
N THR A 82 -5.86 13.61 -11.39
CA THR A 82 -7.05 13.08 -10.70
C THR A 82 -8.29 13.95 -10.91
N GLY A 83 -8.08 15.25 -11.15
CA GLY A 83 -9.13 16.27 -11.15
C GLY A 83 -9.80 16.47 -9.79
N LEU A 84 -9.21 15.92 -8.72
CA LEU A 84 -9.73 16.02 -7.37
C LEU A 84 -9.15 17.24 -6.65
N THR A 85 -9.99 17.85 -5.82
CA THR A 85 -9.61 18.91 -4.90
C THR A 85 -10.11 18.54 -3.51
N VAL A 86 -9.24 18.60 -2.52
CA VAL A 86 -9.56 18.33 -1.11
C VAL A 86 -9.61 19.64 -0.34
N THR A 87 -10.63 19.80 0.50
CA THR A 87 -10.77 20.93 1.41
C THR A 87 -10.93 20.37 2.82
N ALA A 88 -10.06 20.78 3.73
CA ALA A 88 -10.21 20.50 5.14
C ALA A 88 -11.20 21.50 5.76
N MET A 89 -12.34 21.04 6.27
CA MET A 89 -13.36 21.90 6.85
C MET A 89 -13.09 22.19 8.32
N SER A 90 -12.56 21.21 9.04
CA SER A 90 -12.13 21.34 10.43
C SER A 90 -11.10 20.27 10.77
N PHE A 91 -10.33 20.53 11.82
CA PHE A 91 -9.48 19.55 12.47
C PHE A 91 -9.78 19.59 13.97
N GLN A 92 -9.94 18.41 14.57
CA GLN A 92 -10.13 18.25 16.00
C GLN A 92 -9.09 17.27 16.53
N ASP A 93 -8.40 17.69 17.58
CA ASP A 93 -7.51 16.86 18.38
C ASP A 93 -8.13 16.59 19.75
N SER A 94 -7.91 15.38 20.24
CA SER A 94 -8.19 15.05 21.63
C SER A 94 -6.97 14.36 22.22
N TYR A 95 -6.72 14.62 23.50
CA TYR A 95 -5.61 14.06 24.25
C TYR A 95 -6.14 13.29 25.45
N TYR A 96 -5.43 12.24 25.85
CA TYR A 96 -5.61 11.62 27.15
C TYR A 96 -5.07 12.53 28.26
N ASP A 97 -5.49 12.29 29.51
CA ASP A 97 -5.05 13.08 30.67
C ASP A 97 -3.51 13.08 30.87
N ASN A 98 -2.83 12.05 30.37
CA ASN A 98 -1.38 11.94 30.37
C ASN A 98 -0.69 12.75 29.25
N GLY A 99 -1.46 13.53 28.48
CA GLY A 99 -0.97 14.35 27.36
C GLY A 99 -0.69 13.60 26.07
N SER A 100 -0.93 12.28 26.00
CA SER A 100 -0.77 11.52 24.76
C SER A 100 -1.94 11.76 23.81
N PRO A 101 -1.70 11.83 22.48
CA PRO A 101 -2.78 11.97 21.51
C PRO A 101 -3.77 10.81 21.55
N LYS A 102 -5.07 11.12 21.53
CA LYS A 102 -6.17 10.15 21.57
C LYS A 102 -6.84 9.98 20.22
N ASP A 103 -7.26 11.07 19.60
CA ASP A 103 -7.92 11.04 18.29
C ASP A 103 -7.58 12.30 17.51
N TYR A 104 -7.39 12.13 16.20
CA TYR A 104 -7.11 13.17 15.23
C TYR A 104 -8.13 13.03 14.10
N VAL A 105 -9.06 13.97 14.05
CA VAL A 105 -10.19 13.93 13.13
C VAL A 105 -10.13 15.13 12.22
N SER A 106 -10.04 14.87 10.91
CA SER A 106 -10.20 15.90 9.88
C SER A 106 -11.52 15.71 9.15
N ASP A 107 -12.37 16.72 9.14
CA ASP A 107 -13.55 16.74 8.26
C ASP A 107 -13.10 17.16 6.86
N LEU A 108 -13.04 16.20 5.93
CA LEU A 108 -12.57 16.41 4.57
C LEU A 108 -13.75 16.45 3.60
N VAL A 109 -13.76 17.44 2.73
CA VAL A 109 -14.62 17.51 1.55
C VAL A 109 -13.75 17.29 0.32
N VAL A 110 -14.13 16.34 -0.53
CA VAL A 110 -13.48 16.11 -1.82
C VAL A 110 -14.43 16.52 -2.92
N THR A 111 -13.94 17.32 -3.86
CA THR A 111 -14.67 17.77 -5.04
C THR A 111 -13.97 17.33 -6.31
N LYS A 112 -14.73 17.15 -7.39
CA LYS A 112 -14.23 16.85 -8.74
C LYS A 112 -14.97 17.74 -9.74
N GLY A 113 -14.23 18.56 -10.48
CA GLY A 113 -14.85 19.55 -11.39
C GLY A 113 -15.79 20.53 -10.67
N GLY A 114 -15.48 20.89 -9.42
CA GLY A 114 -16.30 21.79 -8.59
C GLY A 114 -17.51 21.14 -7.92
N VAL A 115 -17.81 19.87 -8.20
CA VAL A 115 -18.91 19.14 -7.57
C VAL A 115 -18.38 18.31 -6.41
N GLN A 116 -19.02 18.41 -5.24
CA GLN A 116 -18.70 17.56 -4.09
C GLN A 116 -19.00 16.09 -4.41
N VAL A 117 -17.97 15.25 -4.34
CA VAL A 117 -18.06 13.79 -4.58
C VAL A 117 -18.01 12.99 -3.28
N ALA A 118 -17.40 13.53 -2.23
CA ALA A 118 -17.38 12.91 -0.91
C ALA A 118 -17.22 13.94 0.21
N ARG A 119 -17.69 13.59 1.41
CA ARG A 119 -17.34 14.26 2.66
C ARG A 119 -17.26 13.22 3.77
N GLN A 120 -16.20 13.25 4.56
CA GLN A 120 -15.99 12.29 5.65
C GLN A 120 -15.06 12.85 6.72
N GLU A 121 -15.38 12.54 7.98
CA GLU A 121 -14.43 12.61 9.08
C GLU A 121 -13.36 11.52 8.93
N THR A 122 -12.18 11.93 8.53
CA THR A 122 -11.04 11.06 8.26
C THR A 122 -10.16 10.95 9.50
N ARG A 123 -9.72 9.72 9.81
CA ARG A 123 -8.79 9.40 10.91
C ARG A 123 -7.58 8.66 10.35
N VAL A 124 -6.55 8.47 11.17
CA VAL A 124 -5.32 7.76 10.77
C VAL A 124 -5.62 6.38 10.19
N ASN A 125 -6.53 5.63 10.82
CA ASN A 125 -6.93 4.27 10.41
C ASN A 125 -8.27 4.21 9.65
N THR A 126 -8.90 5.35 9.37
CA THR A 126 -10.17 5.43 8.66
C THR A 126 -10.05 6.44 7.54
N PRO A 127 -9.33 6.07 6.46
CA PRO A 127 -9.11 6.97 5.32
C PRO A 127 -10.42 7.26 4.59
N LEU A 128 -10.50 8.42 3.97
CA LEU A 128 -11.49 8.70 2.92
C LEU A 128 -10.95 8.15 1.60
N ILE A 129 -11.78 7.46 0.81
CA ILE A 129 -11.36 6.85 -0.47
C ILE A 129 -12.29 7.33 -1.59
N VAL A 130 -11.73 7.95 -2.62
CA VAL A 130 -12.46 8.46 -3.79
C VAL A 130 -11.69 8.11 -5.05
N ASP A 131 -12.33 7.45 -6.03
CA ASP A 131 -11.71 7.05 -7.31
C ASP A 131 -10.38 6.26 -7.16
N GLY A 132 -10.26 5.48 -6.07
CA GLY A 132 -9.06 4.74 -5.72
C GLY A 132 -7.92 5.58 -5.12
N VAL A 133 -8.17 6.87 -4.87
CA VAL A 133 -7.28 7.78 -4.13
C VAL A 133 -7.66 7.74 -2.65
N TRP A 134 -6.67 7.47 -1.81
CA TRP A 134 -6.80 7.33 -0.37
C TRP A 134 -6.26 8.58 0.30
N PHE A 135 -7.08 9.19 1.15
CA PHE A 135 -6.73 10.36 1.96
C PHE A 135 -6.58 9.88 3.40
N HIS A 136 -5.33 9.79 3.86
CA HIS A 136 -5.03 9.45 5.25
C HIS A 136 -4.71 10.71 6.04
N GLN A 137 -5.26 10.78 7.26
CA GLN A 137 -4.77 11.74 8.25
C GLN A 137 -3.34 11.37 8.64
N ALA A 138 -2.39 12.29 8.49
CA ALA A 138 -0.98 12.05 8.80
C ALA A 138 -0.48 12.92 9.96
N PHE A 139 -0.66 14.24 9.89
CA PHE A 139 -0.20 15.19 10.90
C PHE A 139 -1.06 16.46 10.87
N PHE A 140 -0.74 17.46 11.69
CA PHE A 140 -1.44 18.75 11.73
C PHE A 140 -0.49 19.82 12.23
N GLY A 141 -0.88 21.08 12.07
CA GLY A 141 -0.09 22.17 12.59
C GLY A 141 -0.75 23.52 12.38
N VAL A 142 0.03 24.55 12.69
CA VAL A 142 -0.34 25.95 12.44
C VAL A 142 0.57 26.49 11.35
N GLY A 143 -0.02 27.17 10.39
CA GLY A 143 0.65 27.95 9.38
C GLY A 143 0.34 29.44 9.53
N ALA A 144 1.04 30.24 8.74
CA ALA A 144 0.80 31.68 8.60
C ALA A 144 0.27 31.95 7.18
N ASP A 145 -0.91 32.55 7.08
CA ASP A 145 -1.40 33.11 5.82
C ASP A 145 -0.53 34.33 5.49
N VAL A 146 0.21 34.25 4.38
CA VAL A 146 1.11 35.30 3.92
C VAL A 146 0.76 35.68 2.49
N THR A 147 0.65 36.98 2.27
CA THR A 147 0.47 37.56 0.95
C THR A 147 1.68 38.43 0.62
N ALA A 148 2.30 38.23 -0.54
CA ALA A 148 3.37 39.10 -1.03
C ALA A 148 2.93 39.80 -2.31
N THR A 149 3.13 41.12 -2.35
CA THR A 149 2.77 41.97 -3.48
C THR A 149 3.98 42.75 -3.96
N LYS A 150 4.09 42.95 -5.27
CA LYS A 150 5.10 43.79 -5.91
C LYS A 150 4.44 44.63 -6.98
N ASP A 151 4.67 45.94 -6.94
CA ASP A 151 4.07 46.90 -7.87
C ASP A 151 2.53 46.79 -7.95
N GLY A 152 1.89 46.48 -6.81
CA GLY A 152 0.44 46.29 -6.72
C GLY A 152 -0.09 44.94 -7.21
N GLN A 153 0.77 44.04 -7.70
CA GLN A 153 0.39 42.68 -8.13
C GLN A 153 0.75 41.65 -7.06
N THR A 154 -0.17 40.73 -6.77
CA THR A 154 0.09 39.57 -5.91
C THR A 154 1.04 38.60 -6.61
N ILE A 155 2.21 38.41 -6.02
CA ILE A 155 3.24 37.49 -6.51
C ILE A 155 3.29 36.21 -5.68
N PHE A 156 2.67 36.19 -4.50
CA PHE A 156 2.49 35.01 -3.65
C PHE A 156 1.28 35.21 -2.74
N THR A 157 0.48 34.17 -2.55
CA THR A 157 -0.56 34.12 -1.51
C THR A 157 -0.78 32.65 -1.15
N ASP A 158 -0.45 32.27 0.08
CA ASP A 158 -0.61 30.91 0.56
C ASP A 158 -0.54 30.83 2.10
N THR A 159 -0.94 29.70 2.66
CA THR A 159 -0.69 29.35 4.05
C THR A 159 0.67 28.67 4.17
N VAL A 160 1.65 29.34 4.76
CA VAL A 160 3.00 28.81 4.99
C VAL A 160 3.00 27.93 6.24
N PRO A 161 3.22 26.60 6.13
CA PRO A 161 3.22 25.72 7.30
C PRO A 161 4.46 25.98 8.19
N LEU A 162 4.25 26.23 9.48
CA LEU A 162 5.33 26.42 10.46
C LEU A 162 5.78 25.06 11.01
N GLN A 163 6.39 24.25 10.16
CA GLN A 163 6.65 22.83 10.41
C GLN A 163 7.99 22.51 11.07
N TRP A 164 8.90 23.48 11.12
CA TRP A 164 10.19 23.31 11.78
C TRP A 164 10.23 24.06 13.10
N THR A 165 11.11 23.63 13.99
CA THR A 165 11.38 24.29 15.27
C THR A 165 12.86 24.64 15.33
N SER A 166 13.20 25.80 15.87
CA SER A 166 14.59 26.17 16.15
C SER A 166 15.25 25.22 17.15
N ASP A 167 16.58 25.17 17.15
CA ASP A 167 17.36 24.28 18.03
C ASP A 167 17.10 24.54 19.52
N ASP A 168 16.79 25.78 19.90
CA ASP A 168 16.42 26.18 21.27
C ASP A 168 14.96 25.87 21.64
N GLY A 169 14.17 25.33 20.69
CA GLY A 169 12.77 25.02 20.87
C GLY A 169 11.84 26.24 20.94
N GLN A 170 12.35 27.47 20.81
CA GLN A 170 11.59 28.69 21.10
C GLN A 170 10.87 29.28 19.88
N ARG A 171 11.21 28.86 18.66
CA ARG A 171 10.65 29.42 17.42
C ARG A 171 10.12 28.33 16.50
N SER A 172 8.93 28.54 15.95
CA SER A 172 8.36 27.75 14.86
C SER A 172 8.65 28.44 13.53
N ILE A 173 9.08 27.66 12.55
CA ILE A 173 9.65 28.15 11.30
C ILE A 173 8.89 27.49 10.14
N GLY A 174 8.50 28.30 9.18
CA GLY A 174 8.05 27.91 7.85
C GLY A 174 8.89 28.59 6.78
N GLN A 175 8.77 28.14 5.54
CA GLN A 175 9.53 28.70 4.43
C GLN A 175 8.70 28.66 3.16
N PHE A 176 8.86 29.67 2.31
CA PHE A 176 8.39 29.65 0.93
C PHE A 176 9.37 30.39 0.03
N ALA A 177 9.25 30.20 -1.28
CA ALA A 177 10.08 30.87 -2.27
C ALA A 177 9.22 31.58 -3.31
N ILE A 178 9.62 32.79 -3.70
CA ILE A 178 9.03 33.52 -4.81
C ILE A 178 10.02 33.47 -5.96
N GLN A 179 9.90 32.44 -6.80
CA GLN A 179 10.85 32.18 -7.89
C GLN A 179 10.97 33.36 -8.86
N SER A 180 9.86 34.04 -9.17
CA SER A 180 9.83 35.21 -10.06
C SER A 180 10.63 36.41 -9.53
N ALA A 181 10.86 36.46 -8.22
CA ALA A 181 11.63 37.51 -7.55
C ALA A 181 13.02 37.03 -7.07
N GLY A 182 13.34 35.74 -7.22
CA GLY A 182 14.62 35.17 -6.77
C GLY A 182 14.83 35.27 -5.25
N VAL A 183 13.75 35.22 -4.47
CA VAL A 183 13.78 35.33 -2.99
C VAL A 183 13.24 34.06 -2.33
N SER A 184 13.87 33.70 -1.21
CA SER A 184 13.39 32.71 -0.25
C SER A 184 13.04 33.43 1.04
N VAL A 185 11.91 33.10 1.65
CA VAL A 185 11.43 33.78 2.85
C VAL A 185 11.18 32.74 3.93
N TYR A 186 11.82 32.93 5.08
CA TYR A 186 11.51 32.22 6.30
C TYR A 186 10.47 33.00 7.08
N VAL A 187 9.41 32.31 7.50
CA VAL A 187 8.36 32.84 8.37
C VAL A 187 8.59 32.25 9.74
N ILE A 188 8.93 33.10 10.70
CA ILE A 188 9.35 32.69 12.04
C ILE A 188 8.36 33.24 13.05
N GLN A 189 7.86 32.40 13.94
CA GLN A 189 6.97 32.79 15.03
C GLN A 189 7.48 32.20 16.35
N ALA A 190 7.13 32.82 17.49
CA ALA A 190 7.33 32.18 18.78
C ALA A 190 6.62 30.82 18.83
N ALA A 191 7.32 29.78 19.27
CA ALA A 191 6.76 28.45 19.47
C ALA A 191 5.67 28.48 20.55
N SER A 192 4.78 27.48 20.56
CA SER A 192 3.69 27.42 21.54
C SER A 192 4.22 27.48 22.98
N GLY A 193 3.74 28.45 23.76
CA GLY A 193 4.16 28.68 25.14
C GLY A 193 5.44 29.48 25.32
N ALA A 194 6.21 29.73 24.26
CA ALA A 194 7.41 30.57 24.31
C ALA A 194 7.05 32.05 24.45
N LYS A 195 7.91 32.81 25.13
CA LYS A 195 7.80 34.27 25.27
C LYS A 195 9.11 34.90 24.84
N LEU A 196 9.08 35.52 23.68
CA LEU A 196 10.24 36.18 23.07
C LEU A 196 10.01 37.69 23.07
N ALA A 197 10.99 38.45 23.56
CA ALA A 197 10.91 39.91 23.63
C ALA A 197 11.05 40.54 22.23
N ASP A 198 11.85 39.92 21.38
CA ASP A 198 12.11 40.26 19.97
C ASP A 198 10.99 39.81 19.02
N LEU A 199 10.14 38.87 19.46
CA LEU A 199 9.07 38.30 18.63
C LEU A 199 7.77 38.12 19.44
N PRO A 200 6.98 39.21 19.60
CA PRO A 200 5.73 39.17 20.37
C PRO A 200 4.70 38.19 19.80
N ALA A 201 3.82 37.69 20.66
CA ALA A 201 2.69 36.87 20.23
C ALA A 201 1.80 37.61 19.22
N GLY A 202 1.33 36.90 18.19
CA GLY A 202 0.54 37.49 17.09
C GLY A 202 1.38 38.26 16.07
N SER A 203 2.70 38.07 16.06
CA SER A 203 3.60 38.57 15.02
C SER A 203 4.42 37.45 14.41
N VAL A 204 4.93 37.69 13.21
CA VAL A 204 5.91 36.84 12.52
C VAL A 204 7.13 37.68 12.17
N ALA A 205 8.32 37.10 12.30
CA ALA A 205 9.53 37.62 11.69
C ALA A 205 9.65 37.04 10.28
N LEU A 206 9.73 37.92 9.29
CA LEU A 206 9.99 37.57 7.90
C LEU A 206 11.48 37.77 7.66
N GLU A 207 12.20 36.67 7.47
CA GLU A 207 13.60 36.66 7.12
C GLU A 207 13.74 36.37 5.62
N VAL A 208 14.08 37.40 4.85
CA VAL A 208 14.11 37.38 3.39
C VAL A 208 15.54 37.21 2.90
N HIS A 209 15.77 36.11 2.19
CA HIS A 209 17.03 35.74 1.55
C HIS A 209 16.90 36.00 0.06
N LYS A 210 17.77 36.86 -0.48
CA LYS A 210 17.81 37.18 -1.91
C LYS A 210 18.97 36.49 -2.58
N THR A 211 18.74 35.93 -3.76
CA THR A 211 19.78 35.25 -4.53
C THR A 211 20.98 36.18 -4.77
N GLY A 212 22.17 35.75 -4.35
CA GLY A 212 23.42 36.51 -4.49
C GLY A 212 23.67 37.54 -3.37
N VAL A 213 22.80 37.64 -2.36
CA VAL A 213 23.01 38.46 -1.16
C VAL A 213 23.23 37.55 0.04
N THR A 214 24.33 37.79 0.77
CA THR A 214 24.71 36.94 1.92
C THR A 214 23.88 37.23 3.16
N ASP A 215 23.63 38.51 3.46
CA ASP A 215 22.95 38.91 4.69
C ASP A 215 21.44 39.00 4.45
N PRO A 216 20.62 38.27 5.22
CA PRO A 216 19.19 38.32 5.07
C PRO A 216 18.61 39.59 5.71
N GLN A 217 17.48 40.05 5.16
CA GLN A 217 16.72 41.16 5.73
C GLN A 217 15.61 40.60 6.62
N VAL A 218 15.54 41.06 7.86
CA VAL A 218 14.55 40.58 8.84
C VAL A 218 13.61 41.70 9.22
N GLN A 219 12.29 41.45 9.15
CA GLN A 219 11.29 42.38 9.64
C GLN A 219 10.19 41.66 10.42
N VAL A 220 9.85 42.18 11.60
CA VAL A 220 8.74 41.69 12.40
C VAL A 220 7.44 42.36 11.94
N VAL A 221 6.44 41.54 11.66
CA VAL A 221 5.14 41.97 11.14
C VAL A 221 4.04 41.45 12.06
N SER A 222 3.27 42.36 12.65
CA SER A 222 2.08 41.99 13.42
C SER A 222 0.95 41.53 12.50
N GLN A 223 0.03 40.73 13.04
CA GLN A 223 -1.14 40.26 12.31
C GLN A 223 -1.94 41.41 11.66
N GLY A 224 -2.32 41.21 10.40
CA GLY A 224 -3.03 42.18 9.57
C GLY A 224 -2.18 43.39 9.14
N LYS A 225 -0.88 43.39 9.44
CA LYS A 225 0.06 44.44 9.01
C LYS A 225 0.92 43.96 7.87
N SER A 226 1.56 44.93 7.22
CA SER A 226 2.46 44.68 6.10
C SER A 226 3.80 45.36 6.31
N ALA A 227 4.82 44.81 5.68
CA ALA A 227 6.19 45.25 5.74
C ALA A 227 6.79 45.18 4.34
N THR A 228 7.60 46.16 3.96
CA THR A 228 8.21 46.19 2.63
C THR A 228 9.71 45.93 2.75
N ILE A 229 10.16 44.87 2.07
CA ILE A 229 11.56 44.44 2.05
C ILE A 229 11.93 44.30 0.57
N ASP A 230 12.97 45.01 0.12
CA ASP A 230 13.46 44.96 -1.26
C ASP A 230 12.38 45.22 -2.34
N GLY A 231 11.43 46.12 -2.04
CA GLY A 231 10.34 46.48 -2.97
C GLY A 231 9.23 45.44 -3.07
N ILE A 232 9.23 44.41 -2.21
CA ILE A 232 8.13 43.46 -2.05
C ILE A 232 7.44 43.75 -0.73
N THR A 233 6.13 43.98 -0.77
CA THR A 233 5.30 44.17 0.41
C THR A 233 4.74 42.83 0.83
N TYR A 234 5.15 42.38 2.01
CA TYR A 234 4.67 41.16 2.65
C TYR A 234 3.63 41.52 3.70
N THR A 235 2.48 40.86 3.65
CA THR A 235 1.38 40.97 4.60
C THR A 235 1.28 39.66 5.36
N PHE A 236 1.27 39.75 6.70
CA PHE A 236 0.92 38.62 7.55
C PHE A 236 -0.57 38.73 7.87
N ASP A 237 -1.40 37.91 7.24
CA ASP A 237 -2.84 38.02 7.34
C ASP A 237 -3.34 37.46 8.68
N ARG A 238 -2.98 36.22 8.99
CA ARG A 238 -3.35 35.50 10.22
C ARG A 238 -2.64 34.17 10.34
N ASN A 239 -2.68 33.59 11.54
CA ASN A 239 -2.43 32.17 11.70
C ASN A 239 -3.63 31.36 11.24
N ARG A 240 -3.35 30.22 10.60
CA ARG A 240 -4.35 29.27 10.15
C ARG A 240 -3.91 27.86 10.50
N GLN A 241 -4.82 27.07 11.06
CA GLN A 241 -4.59 25.65 11.26
C GLN A 241 -4.64 24.91 9.91
N TYR A 242 -3.86 23.85 9.80
CA TYR A 242 -3.90 22.96 8.65
C TYR A 242 -3.88 21.50 9.11
N THR A 243 -4.34 20.63 8.22
CA THR A 243 -4.15 19.19 8.36
C THR A 243 -3.16 18.69 7.31
N GLY A 244 -2.27 17.80 7.72
CA GLY A 244 -1.34 17.10 6.86
C GLY A 244 -1.93 15.77 6.43
N LEU A 245 -2.04 15.58 5.12
CA LEU A 245 -2.62 14.39 4.50
C LEU A 245 -1.54 13.57 3.80
N ALA A 246 -1.63 12.26 3.95
CA ALA A 246 -0.96 11.32 3.06
C ALA A 246 -1.96 10.87 1.98
N ILE A 247 -1.74 11.32 0.76
CA ILE A 247 -2.62 11.06 -0.39
C ILE A 247 -1.95 10.06 -1.30
N THR A 248 -2.60 8.92 -1.53
CA THR A 248 -2.00 7.81 -2.29
C THR A 248 -2.99 7.17 -3.24
N ARG A 249 -2.48 6.57 -4.31
CA ARG A 249 -3.25 5.71 -5.21
C ARG A 249 -2.42 4.50 -5.56
N ASP A 250 -2.91 3.31 -5.22
CA ASP A 250 -2.23 2.04 -5.52
C ASP A 250 -3.13 1.09 -6.33
N PRO A 251 -3.11 1.21 -7.67
CA PRO A 251 -3.93 0.38 -8.55
C PRO A 251 -3.41 -1.06 -8.70
N GLY A 252 -2.15 -1.35 -8.33
CA GLY A 252 -1.57 -2.69 -8.44
C GLY A 252 -1.78 -3.55 -7.19
N SER A 253 -2.18 -2.94 -6.07
CA SER A 253 -2.45 -3.61 -4.79
C SER A 253 -3.31 -4.88 -4.90
N TRP A 254 -4.41 -4.83 -5.68
CA TRP A 254 -5.30 -5.99 -5.84
C TRP A 254 -4.65 -7.13 -6.65
N ILE A 255 -3.75 -6.82 -7.57
CA ILE A 255 -2.96 -7.80 -8.33
C ILE A 255 -1.98 -8.51 -7.39
N VAL A 256 -1.33 -7.75 -6.51
CA VAL A 256 -0.43 -8.30 -5.48
C VAL A 256 -1.21 -9.23 -4.53
N TRP A 257 -2.41 -8.84 -4.10
CA TRP A 257 -3.27 -9.69 -3.26
C TRP A 257 -3.70 -10.97 -3.96
N LEU A 258 -4.10 -10.88 -5.22
CA LEU A 258 -4.44 -12.05 -6.04
C LEU A 258 -3.25 -13.01 -6.15
N GLY A 259 -2.06 -12.50 -6.49
CA GLY A 259 -0.85 -13.30 -6.58
C GLY A 259 -0.47 -13.92 -5.22
N SER A 260 -0.60 -13.19 -4.13
CA SER A 260 -0.32 -13.69 -2.77
C SER A 260 -1.26 -14.84 -2.38
N ILE A 261 -2.56 -14.73 -2.69
CA ILE A 261 -3.54 -15.80 -2.44
C ILE A 261 -3.18 -17.04 -3.26
N LEU A 262 -2.84 -16.86 -4.55
CA LEU A 262 -2.41 -17.95 -5.42
C LEU A 262 -1.11 -18.60 -4.93
N LEU A 263 -0.18 -17.83 -4.38
CA LEU A 263 1.07 -18.35 -3.82
C LEU A 263 0.80 -19.26 -2.62
N ILE A 264 -0.08 -18.83 -1.71
CA ILE A 264 -0.51 -19.64 -0.56
C ILE A 264 -1.18 -20.93 -1.05
N LEU A 265 -2.11 -20.84 -2.00
CA LEU A 265 -2.81 -22.00 -2.54
C LEU A 265 -1.85 -22.97 -3.28
N GLY A 266 -0.97 -22.47 -4.14
CA GLY A 266 -0.01 -23.28 -4.89
C GLY A 266 0.99 -23.99 -3.96
N SER A 267 1.46 -23.28 -2.93
CA SER A 267 2.31 -23.85 -1.89
C SER A 267 1.58 -24.94 -1.10
N TYR A 268 0.31 -24.69 -0.73
CA TYR A 268 -0.51 -25.67 -0.03
C TYR A 268 -0.70 -26.96 -0.85
N LEU A 269 -1.06 -26.84 -2.13
CA LEU A 269 -1.21 -27.98 -3.04
C LEU A 269 0.09 -28.77 -3.18
N THR A 270 1.24 -28.08 -3.22
CA THR A 270 2.56 -28.70 -3.38
C THR A 270 2.97 -29.49 -2.14
N PHE A 271 2.81 -28.92 -0.94
CA PHE A 271 3.32 -29.51 0.29
C PHE A 271 2.35 -30.48 0.98
N PHE A 272 1.04 -30.17 0.96
CA PHE A 272 0.06 -30.94 1.73
C PHE A 272 -0.70 -31.98 0.92
N LEU A 273 -0.73 -31.83 -0.41
CA LEU A 273 -1.42 -32.75 -1.32
C LEU A 273 -0.46 -33.40 -2.33
N PRO A 274 0.61 -34.09 -1.89
CA PRO A 274 1.55 -34.72 -2.80
C PRO A 274 0.85 -35.81 -3.63
N HIS A 275 1.07 -35.82 -4.94
CA HIS A 275 0.44 -36.80 -5.84
C HIS A 275 0.98 -38.20 -5.59
N ARG A 276 0.17 -39.02 -4.93
CA ARG A 276 0.46 -40.41 -4.60
C ARG A 276 -0.16 -41.31 -5.64
N ARG A 277 0.66 -42.16 -6.26
CA ARG A 277 0.23 -43.14 -7.26
C ARG A 277 0.81 -44.51 -6.92
N VAL A 278 -0.02 -45.53 -6.98
CA VAL A 278 0.40 -46.92 -6.83
C VAL A 278 -0.02 -47.69 -8.08
N TRP A 279 0.90 -48.51 -8.59
CA TRP A 279 0.66 -49.49 -9.63
C TRP A 279 0.72 -50.89 -9.04
N VAL A 280 -0.22 -51.73 -9.44
CA VAL A 280 -0.27 -53.15 -9.10
C VAL A 280 -0.33 -53.93 -10.40
N ARG A 281 0.60 -54.85 -10.59
CA ARG A 281 0.66 -55.75 -11.73
C ARG A 281 0.53 -57.18 -11.25
N VAL A 282 -0.49 -57.86 -11.74
CA VAL A 282 -0.75 -59.28 -11.48
C VAL A 282 -0.45 -60.06 -12.75
N ARG A 283 0.39 -61.10 -12.64
CA ARG A 283 0.74 -62.01 -13.73
C ARG A 283 0.60 -63.46 -13.27
N PRO A 284 0.00 -64.35 -14.06
CA PRO A 284 -0.05 -65.77 -13.74
C PRO A 284 1.34 -66.38 -13.86
N THR A 285 1.60 -67.39 -13.02
CA THR A 285 2.81 -68.19 -12.98
C THR A 285 2.43 -69.67 -12.89
N ALA A 286 3.39 -70.58 -13.11
CA ALA A 286 3.11 -72.04 -13.06
C ALA A 286 2.59 -72.55 -11.70
N LYS A 287 2.74 -71.78 -10.62
CA LYS A 287 2.35 -72.16 -9.24
C LYS A 287 1.36 -71.18 -8.58
N GLY A 288 0.74 -70.27 -9.33
CA GLY A 288 -0.16 -69.25 -8.77
C GLY A 288 -0.03 -67.91 -9.51
N SER A 289 -0.09 -66.79 -8.78
CA SER A 289 0.07 -65.44 -9.35
C SER A 289 1.27 -64.71 -8.76
N SER A 290 1.96 -63.91 -9.56
CA SER A 290 2.99 -62.96 -9.13
C SER A 290 2.37 -61.56 -9.08
N ILE A 291 2.44 -60.92 -7.91
CA ILE A 291 1.97 -59.55 -7.68
C ILE A 291 3.19 -58.62 -7.54
N GLN A 292 3.26 -57.60 -8.39
CA GLN A 292 4.25 -56.54 -8.32
C GLN A 292 3.55 -55.23 -7.96
N VAL A 293 3.99 -54.58 -6.87
CA VAL A 293 3.46 -53.29 -6.41
C VAL A 293 4.57 -52.24 -6.51
N GLY A 294 4.28 -51.08 -7.09
CA GLY A 294 5.25 -50.00 -7.25
C GLY A 294 4.64 -48.61 -7.14
N SER A 295 5.45 -47.64 -6.70
CA SER A 295 5.08 -46.22 -6.63
C SER A 295 6.20 -45.38 -7.27
N PRO A 296 5.87 -44.32 -8.04
CA PRO A 296 6.88 -43.42 -8.59
C PRO A 296 7.46 -42.44 -7.56
N ILE A 297 6.84 -42.36 -6.37
CA ILE A 297 7.30 -41.48 -5.30
C ILE A 297 8.57 -42.06 -4.68
N LYS A 298 9.65 -41.28 -4.72
CA LYS A 298 10.94 -41.65 -4.12
C LYS A 298 11.19 -41.04 -2.74
N ARG A 299 10.46 -39.98 -2.35
CA ARG A 299 10.73 -39.17 -1.14
C ARG A 299 9.43 -38.62 -0.52
N ASP A 300 8.65 -39.47 0.12
CA ASP A 300 7.49 -39.07 0.95
C ASP A 300 7.46 -39.95 2.22
N PRO A 301 8.05 -39.49 3.34
CA PRO A 301 8.11 -40.24 4.59
C PRO A 301 6.72 -40.60 5.14
N ALA A 302 5.69 -39.81 4.82
CA ALA A 302 4.32 -40.08 5.25
C ALA A 302 3.59 -41.11 4.35
N PHE A 303 4.16 -41.44 3.19
CA PHE A 303 3.63 -42.46 2.29
C PHE A 303 4.24 -43.83 2.54
N GLU A 304 5.52 -43.91 2.89
CA GLU A 304 6.24 -45.17 3.05
C GLU A 304 5.58 -46.16 4.03
N PRO A 305 5.16 -45.78 5.27
CA PRO A 305 4.46 -46.68 6.16
C PRO A 305 3.11 -47.17 5.60
N ARG A 306 2.39 -46.30 4.87
CA ARG A 306 1.10 -46.64 4.24
C ARG A 306 1.31 -47.60 3.07
N PHE A 307 2.37 -47.43 2.30
CA PHE A 307 2.72 -48.33 1.22
C PHE A 307 3.08 -49.72 1.77
N ASN A 308 3.85 -49.78 2.86
CA ASN A 308 4.19 -51.03 3.53
C ASN A 308 2.96 -51.73 4.12
N ASP A 309 2.00 -51.00 4.71
CA ASP A 309 0.72 -51.57 5.17
C ASP A 309 -0.09 -52.15 4.00
N ILE A 310 -0.14 -51.47 2.85
CA ILE A 310 -0.79 -52.00 1.64
C ILE A 310 -0.13 -53.31 1.20
N VAL A 311 1.20 -53.37 1.15
CA VAL A 311 1.94 -54.59 0.77
C VAL A 311 1.68 -55.72 1.77
N ALA A 312 1.74 -55.43 3.08
CA ALA A 312 1.50 -56.42 4.13
C ALA A 312 0.09 -57.02 4.06
N ARG A 313 -0.94 -56.21 3.81
CA ARG A 313 -2.33 -56.68 3.64
C ARG A 313 -2.53 -57.56 2.42
N ILE A 314 -1.84 -57.25 1.32
CA ILE A 314 -1.86 -58.10 0.12
C ILE A 314 -1.24 -59.46 0.45
N GLN A 315 -0.11 -59.49 1.16
CA GLN A 315 0.56 -60.73 1.57
C GLN A 315 -0.29 -61.57 2.53
N SER A 316 -0.98 -60.96 3.50
CA SER A 316 -1.81 -61.67 4.48
C SER A 316 -3.14 -62.18 3.92
N THR A 317 -3.55 -61.75 2.72
CA THR A 317 -4.78 -62.23 2.07
C THR A 317 -4.55 -63.51 1.25
N GLU A 318 -3.28 -63.92 1.05
CA GLU A 318 -2.89 -65.14 0.34
C GLU A 318 -2.66 -66.37 1.27
N SER A 319 -2.87 -66.23 2.60
CA SER A 319 -2.88 -67.33 3.58
C SER A 319 -4.29 -67.79 3.92
#